data_AF-A0A970WBK4-F1
#
_entry.id   AF-A0A970WBK4-F1
#
_cell.length_a   1.000
_cell.length_b   1.000
_cell.length_c   1.000
_cell.angle_alpha   90.00
_cell.angle_beta   90.00
_cell.angle_gamma   90.00
#
_symmetry.space_group_name_H-M   'P 1'
#
loop_
_entity.id
_entity.type
_entity.pdbx_description
1 polymer ?
#
loop_
_entity_poly.entity_id
_entity_poly.type
_entity_poly.pdbx_seq_one_letter_code
_entity_poly.pdbx_strand_id
1 'polypeptide(L)'
;MTVDGDVEAFVERLYTVALGRKSDALGKASWVNGLKNGTMTGAHVARGCLLSDEMKSRNLSDTDFVNILYKVFLDRAPDAQGFNNWLDCLQNGLSREYVVAGCANSDEFKMLCGRYQITQGSISPTQPRDMDRELTTVVNRLYKTLLGRDGEEPGLNDWCTALLTNSKTPKRVAYGFVFSDEFTGKNYSNADFVEHMYAAFLGRASDAQGKENWMNHLNAGHTRQEVFNGFADSDEFAAIAAQFGL
;
A
#
# COMPACT_ATOMS: atom_id res chain seq x y z
N MET A 1 -1.84 39.90 7.45
CA MET A 1 -2.26 38.71 8.20
C MET A 1 -1.32 38.58 9.39
N THR A 2 -1.81 38.29 10.59
CA THR A 2 -0.98 38.05 11.78
C THR A 2 -0.66 36.55 11.85
N VAL A 3 0.45 36.19 12.51
CA VAL A 3 0.83 34.78 12.75
C VAL A 3 -0.35 33.96 13.30
N ASP A 4 -1.13 34.56 14.21
CA ASP A 4 -2.32 33.94 14.77
C ASP A 4 -3.42 33.66 13.74
N GLY A 5 -3.64 34.58 12.81
CA GLY A 5 -4.60 34.41 11.72
C GLY A 5 -4.17 33.34 10.70
N ASP A 6 -2.87 33.21 10.46
CA ASP A 6 -2.32 32.23 9.50
C ASP A 6 -2.51 30.79 10.01
N VAL A 7 -2.20 30.52 11.28
CA VAL A 7 -2.40 29.19 11.89
C VAL A 7 -3.89 28.82 11.91
N GLU A 8 -4.78 29.75 12.26
CA GLU A 8 -6.22 29.53 12.24
C GLU A 8 -6.76 29.25 10.82
N ALA A 9 -6.23 29.94 9.81
CA ALA A 9 -6.60 29.74 8.41
C ALA A 9 -6.16 28.35 7.90
N PHE A 10 -4.97 27.88 8.30
CA PHE A 10 -4.52 26.53 7.97
C PHE A 10 -5.47 25.46 8.51
N VAL A 11 -5.84 25.54 9.80
CA VAL A 11 -6.75 24.56 10.42
C VAL A 11 -8.12 24.62 9.75
N GLU A 12 -8.68 25.82 9.52
CA GLU A 12 -9.98 25.97 8.85
C GLU A 12 -9.99 25.37 7.44
N ARG A 13 -8.89 25.57 6.70
CA ARG A 13 -8.72 24.99 5.37
C ARG A 13 -8.72 23.47 5.43
N LEU A 14 -8.05 22.85 6.40
CA LEU A 14 -8.05 21.39 6.52
C LEU A 14 -9.45 20.81 6.80
N TYR A 15 -10.22 21.44 7.69
CA TYR A 15 -11.62 21.05 7.92
C TYR A 15 -12.46 21.17 6.65
N THR A 16 -12.32 22.28 5.92
CA THR A 16 -13.09 22.52 4.70
C THR A 16 -12.72 21.54 3.59
N VAL A 17 -11.42 21.32 3.37
CA VAL A 17 -10.91 20.53 2.25
C VAL A 17 -10.98 19.03 2.51
N ALA A 18 -10.60 18.59 3.72
CA ALA A 18 -10.63 17.17 4.08
C ALA A 18 -12.04 16.72 4.45
N LEU A 19 -12.68 17.43 5.39
CA LEU A 19 -13.93 17.00 6.01
C LEU A 19 -15.18 17.58 5.32
N GLY A 20 -15.02 18.58 4.44
CA GLY A 20 -16.15 19.18 3.72
C GLY A 20 -17.05 20.04 4.60
N ARG A 21 -16.57 20.50 5.76
CA ARG A 21 -17.36 21.29 6.72
C ARG A 21 -16.52 22.36 7.40
N LYS A 22 -17.19 23.33 8.02
CA LYS A 22 -16.55 24.30 8.92
C LYS A 22 -16.02 23.60 10.18
N SER A 23 -14.91 24.10 10.70
CA SER A 23 -14.40 23.63 11.99
C SER A 23 -15.35 23.96 13.14
N ASP A 24 -15.41 23.07 14.13
CA ASP A 24 -16.03 23.37 15.42
C ASP A 24 -15.05 24.14 16.32
N ALA A 25 -15.57 24.96 17.23
CA ALA A 25 -14.75 25.88 18.01
C ALA A 25 -13.71 25.18 18.88
N LEU A 26 -14.06 24.05 19.50
CA LEU A 26 -13.19 23.31 20.42
C LEU A 26 -12.08 22.57 19.66
N GLY A 27 -12.44 21.84 18.61
CA GLY A 27 -11.50 21.14 17.75
C GLY A 27 -10.51 22.11 17.11
N LYS A 28 -11.00 23.22 16.55
CA LYS A 28 -10.13 24.28 15.99
C LYS A 28 -9.15 24.82 17.04
N ALA A 29 -9.64 25.21 18.22
CA ALA A 29 -8.80 25.76 19.27
C ALA A 29 -7.70 24.78 19.72
N SER A 30 -8.02 23.48 19.82
CA SER A 30 -7.05 22.43 20.15
C SER A 30 -5.91 22.37 19.13
N TRP A 31 -6.23 22.25 17.83
CA TRP A 31 -5.22 22.19 16.77
C TRP A 31 -4.38 23.47 16.68
N VAL A 32 -5.02 24.63 16.76
CA VAL A 32 -4.34 25.94 16.69
C VAL A 32 -3.35 26.09 17.85
N ASN A 33 -3.77 25.77 19.08
CA ASN A 33 -2.88 25.85 20.23
C ASN A 33 -1.71 24.87 20.13
N GLY A 34 -1.96 23.65 19.66
CA GLY A 34 -0.92 22.65 19.42
C GLY A 34 0.12 23.08 18.38
N LEU A 35 -0.32 23.74 17.30
CA LEU A 35 0.58 24.30 16.29
C LEU A 35 1.39 25.48 16.85
N LYS A 36 0.76 26.40 17.58
CA LYS A 36 1.41 27.59 18.14
C LYS A 36 2.45 27.25 19.22
N ASN A 37 2.18 26.26 20.05
CA ASN A 37 3.10 25.84 21.12
C ASN A 37 4.12 24.77 20.67
N GLY A 38 4.06 24.33 19.41
CA GLY A 38 4.98 23.34 18.84
C GLY A 38 4.76 21.90 19.30
N THR A 39 3.68 21.60 20.03
CA THR A 39 3.33 20.21 20.39
C THR A 39 2.71 19.44 19.23
N MET A 40 2.24 20.14 18.19
CA MET A 40 1.76 19.57 16.94
C MET A 40 2.43 20.24 15.74
N THR A 41 2.41 19.53 14.62
CA THR A 41 2.96 19.98 13.34
C THR A 41 1.87 19.95 12.28
N GLY A 42 2.09 20.59 11.13
CA GLY A 42 1.16 20.53 10.01
C GLY A 42 0.82 19.10 9.61
N ALA A 43 1.81 18.20 9.62
CA ALA A 43 1.66 16.79 9.34
C ALA A 43 0.74 16.09 10.35
N HIS A 44 0.89 16.36 11.66
CA HIS A 44 0.00 15.81 12.68
C HIS A 44 -1.46 16.22 12.46
N VAL A 45 -1.72 17.50 12.16
CA VAL A 45 -3.08 18.00 11.96
C VAL A 45 -3.70 17.45 10.67
N ALA A 46 -2.95 17.45 9.56
CA ALA A 46 -3.41 16.92 8.29
C ALA A 46 -3.72 15.42 8.35
N ARG A 47 -2.82 14.64 8.98
CA ARG A 47 -3.03 13.21 9.28
C ARG A 47 -4.28 13.00 10.13
N GLY A 48 -4.42 13.78 11.21
CA GLY A 48 -5.57 13.73 12.11
C GLY A 48 -6.89 13.98 11.40
N CYS A 49 -6.92 14.85 10.40
CA CYS A 49 -8.11 15.06 9.57
C CYS A 49 -8.35 13.88 8.62
N LEU A 50 -7.36 13.51 7.81
CA LEU A 50 -7.50 12.52 6.73
C LEU A 50 -7.75 11.09 7.20
N LEU A 51 -7.25 10.75 8.39
CA LEU A 51 -7.36 9.40 8.96
C LEU A 51 -8.26 9.38 10.21
N SER A 52 -9.05 10.43 10.41
CA SER A 52 -10.09 10.49 11.45
C SER A 52 -11.18 9.44 11.24
N ASP A 53 -11.89 9.10 12.30
CA ASP A 53 -13.05 8.19 12.21
C ASP A 53 -14.18 8.80 11.38
N GLU A 54 -14.30 10.13 11.37
CA GLU A 54 -15.19 10.86 10.45
C GLU A 54 -14.84 10.54 8.98
N MET A 55 -13.57 10.66 8.58
CA MET A 55 -13.13 10.31 7.24
C MET A 55 -13.30 8.82 6.92
N LYS A 56 -13.02 7.93 7.87
CA LYS A 56 -13.24 6.48 7.69
C LYS A 56 -14.71 6.15 7.48
N SER A 57 -15.61 6.79 8.23
CA SER A 57 -17.06 6.55 8.14
C SER A 57 -17.66 6.93 6.77
N ARG A 58 -16.98 7.80 6.01
CA ARG A 58 -17.39 8.19 4.66
C ARG A 58 -17.19 7.11 3.61
N ASN A 59 -16.45 6.03 3.93
CA ASN A 59 -16.17 4.91 3.05
C ASN A 59 -15.73 5.35 1.63
N LEU A 60 -14.81 6.32 1.58
CA LEU A 60 -14.35 6.90 0.33
C LEU A 60 -13.67 5.84 -0.55
N SER A 61 -13.87 5.92 -1.86
CA SER A 61 -13.02 5.22 -2.82
C SER A 61 -11.57 5.71 -2.73
N ASP A 62 -10.62 4.91 -3.19
CA ASP A 62 -9.21 5.33 -3.22
C ASP A 62 -8.99 6.51 -4.17
N THR A 63 -9.78 6.59 -5.25
CA THR A 63 -9.80 7.76 -6.15
C THR A 63 -10.22 9.02 -5.42
N ASP A 64 -11.30 8.98 -4.66
CA ASP A 64 -11.77 10.15 -3.90
C ASP A 64 -10.78 10.53 -2.80
N PHE A 65 -10.21 9.52 -2.14
CA PHE A 65 -9.21 9.73 -1.10
C PHE A 65 -7.95 10.44 -1.63
N VAL A 66 -7.38 9.98 -2.76
CA VAL A 66 -6.19 10.61 -3.38
C VAL A 66 -6.51 12.03 -3.86
N ASN A 67 -7.71 12.29 -4.39
CA ASN A 67 -8.11 13.64 -4.76
C ASN A 67 -8.17 14.59 -3.54
N ILE A 68 -8.70 14.14 -2.41
CA ILE A 68 -8.74 14.93 -1.17
C ILE A 68 -7.33 15.12 -0.62
N LEU A 69 -6.48 14.08 -0.63
CA LEU A 69 -5.09 14.13 -0.20
C LEU A 69 -4.30 15.26 -0.88
N TYR A 70 -4.39 15.36 -2.21
CA TYR A 70 -3.70 16.41 -2.97
C TYR A 70 -4.19 17.80 -2.60
N LYS A 71 -5.50 17.96 -2.45
CA LYS A 71 -6.03 19.24 -1.98
C LYS A 71 -5.54 19.54 -0.58
N VAL A 72 -5.48 18.57 0.34
CA VAL A 72 -5.01 18.79 1.72
C VAL A 72 -3.54 19.22 1.75
N PHE A 73 -2.64 18.48 1.13
CA PHE A 73 -1.20 18.66 1.28
C PHE A 73 -0.57 19.60 0.22
N LEU A 74 -1.15 19.70 -0.98
CA LEU A 74 -0.52 20.37 -2.12
C LEU A 74 -1.34 21.55 -2.65
N ASP A 75 -2.59 21.73 -2.18
CA ASP A 75 -3.46 22.85 -2.59
C ASP A 75 -3.79 22.87 -4.10
N ARG A 76 -3.75 21.71 -4.75
CA ARG A 76 -4.01 21.55 -6.18
C ARG A 76 -4.68 20.21 -6.47
N ALA A 77 -5.15 20.03 -7.70
CA ALA A 77 -5.52 18.72 -8.21
C ALA A 77 -4.25 17.88 -8.50
N PRO A 78 -4.34 16.55 -8.42
CA PRO A 78 -3.23 15.69 -8.81
C PRO A 78 -2.99 15.75 -10.32
N ASP A 79 -1.72 15.68 -10.70
CA ASP A 79 -1.32 15.31 -12.05
C ASP A 79 -1.51 13.80 -12.27
N ALA A 80 -1.61 13.37 -13.53
CA ALA A 80 -1.95 11.98 -13.87
C ALA A 80 -0.92 10.97 -13.34
N GLN A 81 0.37 11.33 -13.36
CA GLN A 81 1.43 10.44 -12.91
C GLN A 81 1.40 10.26 -11.40
N GLY A 82 1.35 11.35 -10.65
CA GLY A 82 1.24 11.31 -9.20
C GLY A 82 -0.04 10.60 -8.73
N PHE A 83 -1.18 10.89 -9.37
CA PHE A 83 -2.45 10.21 -9.10
C PHE A 83 -2.33 8.68 -9.24
N ASN A 84 -1.85 8.22 -10.40
CA ASN A 84 -1.73 6.80 -10.69
C ASN A 84 -0.71 6.12 -9.77
N ASN A 85 0.37 6.81 -9.40
CA ASN A 85 1.36 6.26 -8.48
C ASN A 85 0.76 5.96 -7.10
N TRP A 86 -0.05 6.86 -6.54
CA TRP A 86 -0.69 6.63 -5.25
C TRP A 86 -1.84 5.61 -5.32
N LEU A 87 -2.59 5.59 -6.42
CA LEU A 87 -3.59 4.54 -6.62
C LEU A 87 -2.94 3.16 -6.70
N ASP A 88 -1.83 3.02 -7.42
CA ASP A 88 -1.08 1.77 -7.48
C ASP A 88 -0.62 1.32 -6.09
N CYS A 89 -0.13 2.24 -5.25
CA CYS A 89 0.19 1.93 -3.86
C CYS A 89 -1.00 1.32 -3.10
N LEU A 90 -2.17 1.98 -3.14
CA LEU A 90 -3.37 1.52 -2.43
C LEU A 90 -3.87 0.18 -2.99
N GLN A 91 -3.89 0.03 -4.31
CA GLN A 91 -4.30 -1.20 -4.99
C GLN A 91 -3.34 -2.37 -4.72
N ASN A 92 -2.06 -2.09 -4.43
CA ASN A 92 -1.09 -3.11 -4.05
C ASN A 92 -1.03 -3.38 -2.55
N GLY A 93 -1.93 -2.77 -1.76
CA GLY A 93 -2.12 -3.12 -0.35
C GLY A 93 -1.39 -2.21 0.64
N LEU A 94 -0.68 -1.17 0.16
CA LEU A 94 -0.14 -0.13 1.05
C LEU A 94 -1.28 0.64 1.71
N SER A 95 -1.03 1.11 2.92
CA SER A 95 -2.06 1.79 3.68
C SER A 95 -2.30 3.23 3.19
N ARG A 96 -3.46 3.77 3.59
CA ARG A 96 -3.70 5.22 3.47
C ARG A 96 -2.71 6.05 4.30
N GLU A 97 -2.16 5.48 5.37
CA GLU A 97 -1.09 6.10 6.17
C GLU A 97 0.19 6.27 5.34
N TYR A 98 0.58 5.25 4.56
CA TYR A 98 1.72 5.31 3.65
C TYR A 98 1.58 6.44 2.64
N VAL A 99 0.43 6.52 1.97
CA VAL A 99 0.14 7.56 0.98
C VAL A 99 0.09 8.95 1.63
N VAL A 100 -0.50 9.07 2.81
CA VAL A 100 -0.50 10.31 3.61
C VAL A 100 0.91 10.74 3.97
N ALA A 101 1.77 9.81 4.40
CA ALA A 101 3.15 10.09 4.72
C ALA A 101 3.95 10.58 3.52
N GLY A 102 3.75 9.99 2.34
CA GLY A 102 4.38 10.43 1.10
C GLY A 102 4.12 11.90 0.79
N CYS A 103 2.86 12.34 0.88
CA CYS A 103 2.52 13.76 0.69
C CYS A 103 2.95 14.65 1.85
N ALA A 104 2.80 14.20 3.10
CA ALA A 104 3.18 14.95 4.30
C ALA A 104 4.69 15.21 4.37
N ASN A 105 5.52 14.33 3.83
CA ASN A 105 6.98 14.47 3.84
C ASN A 105 7.52 15.19 2.59
N SER A 106 6.65 15.62 1.67
CA SER A 106 7.05 16.28 0.42
C SER A 106 7.49 17.73 0.62
N ASP A 107 8.36 18.22 -0.29
CA ASP A 107 8.74 19.64 -0.34
C ASP A 107 7.54 20.55 -0.65
N GLU A 108 6.54 20.06 -1.40
CA GLU A 108 5.32 20.82 -1.65
C GLU A 108 4.55 21.10 -0.36
N PHE A 109 4.41 20.11 0.52
CA PHE A 109 3.77 20.33 1.81
C PHE A 109 4.61 21.22 2.73
N LYS A 110 5.93 21.11 2.66
CA LYS A 110 6.84 22.03 3.36
C LYS A 110 6.59 23.49 2.94
N MET A 111 6.49 23.75 1.64
CA MET A 111 6.16 25.06 1.11
C MET A 111 4.77 25.53 1.56
N LEU A 112 3.77 24.65 1.53
CA LEU A 112 2.42 24.96 2.01
C LEU A 112 2.45 25.38 3.49
N CYS A 113 3.13 24.62 4.35
CA CYS A 113 3.29 24.93 5.76
C CYS A 113 4.00 26.27 5.99
N GLY A 114 5.03 26.57 5.19
CA GLY A 114 5.73 27.86 5.23
C GLY A 114 4.82 29.07 4.98
N ARG A 115 3.83 28.95 4.08
CA ARG A 115 2.84 30.01 3.83
C ARG A 115 1.98 30.33 5.06
N TYR A 116 1.79 29.36 5.94
CA TYR A 116 1.02 29.48 7.19
C TYR A 116 1.90 29.63 8.44
N GLN A 117 3.22 29.76 8.26
CA GLN A 117 4.19 29.90 9.35
C GLN A 117 4.15 28.75 10.37
N ILE A 118 3.81 27.54 9.92
CA ILE A 118 3.78 26.33 10.76
C ILE A 118 4.94 25.40 10.43
N THR A 119 5.41 24.67 11.44
CA THR A 119 6.36 23.57 11.25
C THR A 119 5.67 22.41 10.52
N GLN A 120 6.23 21.97 9.40
CA GLN A 120 5.72 20.84 8.60
C GLN A 120 5.58 19.57 9.43
N GLY A 121 6.66 19.17 10.12
CA GLY A 121 6.76 17.84 10.74
C GLY A 121 6.90 16.72 9.71
N SER A 122 6.78 15.48 10.16
CA SER A 122 6.86 14.30 9.31
C SER A 122 5.94 13.21 9.81
N ILE A 123 5.60 12.28 8.93
CA ILE A 123 4.88 11.05 9.27
C ILE A 123 5.78 9.89 8.89
N SER A 124 5.93 8.95 9.82
CA SER A 124 6.60 7.69 9.57
C SER A 124 5.56 6.58 9.74
N PRO A 125 5.12 5.94 8.65
CA PRO A 125 4.35 4.71 8.74
C PRO A 125 5.09 3.69 9.59
N THR A 126 4.37 2.78 10.25
CA THR A 126 4.96 1.78 11.15
C THR A 126 4.47 0.37 10.87
N GLN A 127 3.48 0.21 9.99
CA GLN A 127 2.98 -1.12 9.63
C GLN A 127 4.01 -1.82 8.73
N PRO A 128 4.26 -3.13 8.93
CA PRO A 128 5.18 -3.89 8.09
C PRO A 128 4.90 -3.75 6.60
N ARG A 129 3.63 -3.74 6.18
CA ARG A 129 3.24 -3.54 4.77
C ARG A 129 3.63 -2.17 4.19
N ASP A 130 3.90 -1.18 5.05
CA ASP A 130 4.26 0.18 4.62
C ASP A 130 5.78 0.40 4.59
N MET A 131 6.58 -0.59 4.99
CA MET A 131 8.05 -0.44 5.08
C MET A 131 8.73 -0.54 3.72
N ASP A 132 8.16 -1.34 2.82
CA ASP A 132 8.69 -1.58 1.49
C ASP A 132 7.53 -1.80 0.51
N ARG A 133 7.38 -0.87 -0.45
CA ARG A 133 6.32 -0.91 -1.47
C ARG A 133 6.41 -2.16 -2.33
N GLU A 134 7.61 -2.51 -2.74
CA GLU A 134 7.83 -3.58 -3.69
C GLU A 134 7.56 -4.94 -3.04
N LEU A 135 8.03 -5.11 -1.81
CA LEU A 135 7.75 -6.28 -1.00
C LEU A 135 6.23 -6.50 -0.85
N THR A 136 5.49 -5.47 -0.46
CA THR A 136 4.04 -5.57 -0.30
C THR A 136 3.34 -5.83 -1.63
N THR A 137 3.83 -5.25 -2.73
CA THR A 137 3.33 -5.52 -4.08
C THR A 137 3.49 -6.99 -4.47
N VAL A 138 4.63 -7.60 -4.14
CA VAL A 138 4.86 -9.03 -4.35
C VAL A 138 3.92 -9.88 -3.49
N VAL A 139 3.77 -9.57 -2.20
CA VAL A 139 2.85 -10.29 -1.31
C VAL A 139 1.41 -10.18 -1.82
N ASN A 140 0.95 -8.98 -2.17
CA ASN A 140 -0.41 -8.79 -2.65
C ASN A 140 -0.64 -9.41 -4.04
N ARG A 141 0.41 -9.51 -4.87
CA ARG A 141 0.35 -10.32 -6.10
C ARG A 141 0.02 -11.78 -5.78
N LEU A 142 0.68 -12.39 -4.80
CA LEU A 142 0.40 -13.78 -4.40
C LEU A 142 -1.07 -13.96 -3.97
N TYR A 143 -1.60 -13.03 -3.17
CA TYR A 143 -3.03 -13.00 -2.82
C TYR A 143 -3.92 -12.95 -4.08
N LYS A 144 -3.67 -12.01 -4.98
CA LYS A 144 -4.48 -11.83 -6.20
C LYS A 144 -4.40 -13.01 -7.14
N THR A 145 -3.19 -13.48 -7.45
CA THR A 145 -2.97 -14.51 -8.47
C THR A 145 -3.31 -15.90 -7.96
N LEU A 146 -3.13 -16.20 -6.67
CA LEU A 146 -3.36 -17.53 -6.12
C LEU A 146 -4.74 -17.65 -5.46
N LEU A 147 -5.16 -16.64 -4.71
CA LEU A 147 -6.38 -16.71 -3.89
C LEU A 147 -7.57 -15.95 -4.52
N GLY A 148 -7.30 -15.09 -5.52
CA GLY A 148 -8.33 -14.35 -6.26
C GLY A 148 -8.92 -13.19 -5.47
N ARG A 149 -8.16 -12.62 -4.52
CA ARG A 149 -8.58 -11.51 -3.67
C ARG A 149 -7.38 -10.65 -3.26
N ASP A 150 -7.63 -9.44 -2.79
CA ASP A 150 -6.61 -8.63 -2.11
C ASP A 150 -6.26 -9.24 -0.75
N GLY A 151 -5.01 -9.00 -0.33
CA GLY A 151 -4.55 -9.31 1.02
C GLY A 151 -5.21 -8.39 2.04
N GLU A 152 -5.71 -8.98 3.11
CA GLU A 152 -6.17 -8.25 4.28
C GLU A 152 -5.00 -7.62 5.05
N GLU A 153 -5.25 -6.52 5.77
CA GLU A 153 -4.20 -5.81 6.53
C GLU A 153 -3.39 -6.72 7.47
N PRO A 154 -4.00 -7.60 8.29
CA PRO A 154 -3.23 -8.52 9.14
C PRO A 154 -2.34 -9.46 8.33
N GLY A 155 -2.86 -10.07 7.27
CA GLY A 155 -2.12 -11.01 6.43
C GLY A 155 -0.98 -10.35 5.67
N LEU A 156 -1.21 -9.18 5.08
CA LEU A 156 -0.15 -8.38 4.46
C LEU A 156 0.94 -8.05 5.49
N ASN A 157 0.58 -7.60 6.69
CA ASN A 157 1.55 -7.28 7.73
C ASN A 157 2.34 -8.51 8.20
N ASP A 158 1.70 -9.68 8.34
CA ASP A 158 2.36 -10.92 8.77
C ASP A 158 3.38 -11.40 7.72
N TRP A 159 2.99 -11.45 6.45
CA TRP A 159 3.89 -11.86 5.37
C TRP A 159 5.01 -10.84 5.15
N CYS A 160 4.70 -9.54 5.23
CA CYS A 160 5.72 -8.51 5.12
C CYS A 160 6.72 -8.57 6.28
N THR A 161 6.25 -8.80 7.51
CA THR A 161 7.12 -9.02 8.67
C THR A 161 8.04 -10.22 8.44
N ALA A 162 7.52 -11.32 7.90
CA ALA A 162 8.30 -12.52 7.68
C ALA A 162 9.48 -12.29 6.70
N LEU A 163 9.24 -11.51 5.64
CA LEU A 163 10.25 -11.16 4.64
C LEU A 163 11.23 -10.10 5.18
N LEU A 164 10.73 -9.01 5.78
CA LEU A 164 11.56 -7.94 6.35
C LEU A 164 12.53 -8.44 7.43
N THR A 165 12.10 -9.43 8.21
CA THR A 165 12.93 -10.03 9.28
C THR A 165 13.78 -11.21 8.80
N ASN A 166 13.70 -11.57 7.51
CA ASN A 166 14.33 -12.76 6.94
C ASN A 166 13.96 -14.07 7.68
N SER A 167 12.83 -14.11 8.38
CA SER A 167 12.36 -15.33 9.06
C SER A 167 11.71 -16.33 8.09
N LYS A 168 11.34 -15.86 6.88
CA LYS A 168 10.97 -16.70 5.74
C LYS A 168 11.63 -16.16 4.48
N THR A 169 12.03 -17.07 3.61
CA THR A 169 12.42 -16.73 2.23
C THR A 169 11.19 -16.45 1.37
N PRO A 170 11.32 -15.75 0.22
CA PRO A 170 10.24 -15.59 -0.75
C PRO A 170 9.61 -16.92 -1.18
N LYS A 171 10.43 -17.94 -1.41
CA LYS A 171 9.96 -19.31 -1.68
C LYS A 171 9.09 -19.86 -0.55
N ARG A 172 9.47 -19.65 0.72
CA ARG A 172 8.67 -20.15 1.85
C ARG A 172 7.36 -19.38 2.03
N VAL A 173 7.33 -18.09 1.70
CA VAL A 173 6.09 -17.31 1.64
C VAL A 173 5.19 -17.85 0.53
N ALA A 174 5.69 -17.97 -0.70
CA ALA A 174 4.91 -18.50 -1.83
C ALA A 174 4.37 -19.91 -1.57
N TYR A 175 5.16 -20.78 -0.92
CA TYR A 175 4.72 -22.09 -0.46
C TYR A 175 3.47 -21.99 0.43
N GLY A 176 3.46 -21.02 1.35
CA GLY A 176 2.34 -20.76 2.26
C GLY A 176 1.04 -20.41 1.54
N PHE A 177 1.10 -19.79 0.35
CA PHE A 177 -0.08 -19.53 -0.48
C PHE A 177 -0.47 -20.75 -1.30
N VAL A 178 0.46 -21.34 -2.07
CA VAL A 178 0.19 -22.43 -3.01
C VAL A 178 -0.31 -23.70 -2.33
N PHE A 179 0.14 -23.96 -1.11
CA PHE A 179 -0.28 -25.13 -0.33
C PHE A 179 -1.18 -24.77 0.85
N SER A 180 -1.79 -23.58 0.83
CA SER A 180 -2.85 -23.22 1.78
C SER A 180 -4.12 -24.03 1.55
N ASP A 181 -4.92 -24.18 2.60
CA ASP A 181 -6.27 -24.76 2.50
C ASP A 181 -7.15 -23.98 1.50
N GLU A 182 -6.97 -22.66 1.43
CA GLU A 182 -7.73 -21.80 0.51
C GLU A 182 -7.40 -22.10 -0.96
N PHE A 183 -6.12 -22.21 -1.31
CA PHE A 183 -5.71 -22.52 -2.68
C PHE A 183 -6.03 -23.96 -3.06
N THR A 184 -5.70 -24.91 -2.18
CA THR A 184 -5.94 -26.34 -2.44
C THR A 184 -7.44 -26.65 -2.51
N GLY A 185 -8.27 -25.99 -1.71
CA GLY A 185 -9.73 -26.07 -1.75
C GLY A 185 -10.37 -25.59 -3.05
N LYS A 186 -9.66 -24.83 -3.90
CA LYS A 186 -10.14 -24.46 -5.25
C LYS A 186 -10.18 -25.65 -6.21
N ASN A 187 -9.48 -26.73 -5.91
CA ASN A 187 -9.45 -27.95 -6.73
C ASN A 187 -9.13 -27.68 -8.22
N TYR A 188 -8.21 -26.74 -8.48
CA TYR A 188 -7.79 -26.39 -9.83
C TYR A 188 -7.36 -27.61 -10.65
N SER A 189 -7.61 -27.58 -11.96
CA SER A 189 -7.04 -28.57 -12.88
C SER A 189 -5.51 -28.44 -12.91
N ASN A 190 -4.80 -29.44 -13.47
CA ASN A 190 -3.36 -29.30 -13.68
C ASN A 190 -3.03 -28.13 -14.61
N ALA A 191 -3.84 -27.90 -15.63
CA ALA A 191 -3.65 -26.80 -16.56
C ALA A 191 -3.80 -25.44 -15.85
N ASP A 192 -4.83 -25.29 -15.02
CA ASP A 192 -5.03 -24.05 -14.25
C ASP A 192 -3.93 -23.88 -13.21
N PHE A 193 -3.53 -24.94 -12.52
CA PHE A 193 -2.44 -24.90 -11.54
C PHE A 193 -1.16 -24.33 -12.17
N VAL A 194 -0.78 -24.79 -13.37
CA VAL A 194 0.40 -24.29 -14.07
C VAL A 194 0.27 -22.80 -14.42
N GLU A 195 -0.91 -22.34 -14.86
CA GLU A 195 -1.12 -20.90 -15.13
C GLU A 195 -0.96 -20.06 -13.86
N HIS A 196 -1.43 -20.55 -12.72
CA HIS A 196 -1.26 -19.86 -11.44
C HIS A 196 0.21 -19.78 -11.03
N MET A 197 1.04 -20.80 -11.35
CA MET A 197 2.48 -20.74 -11.09
C MET A 197 3.17 -19.68 -11.97
N TYR A 198 2.86 -19.64 -13.27
CA TYR A 198 3.41 -18.60 -14.16
C TYR A 198 3.01 -17.18 -13.70
N ALA A 199 1.74 -16.98 -13.35
CA ALA A 199 1.27 -15.68 -12.89
C ALA A 199 1.92 -15.25 -11.57
N ALA A 200 2.00 -16.16 -10.58
CA ALA A 200 2.50 -15.85 -9.25
C ALA A 200 4.02 -15.64 -9.21
N PHE A 201 4.79 -16.51 -9.88
CA PHE A 201 6.25 -16.50 -9.81
C PHE A 201 6.87 -15.61 -10.88
N LEU A 202 6.30 -15.58 -12.09
CA LEU A 202 6.93 -14.94 -13.25
C LEU A 202 6.19 -13.67 -13.70
N GLY A 203 5.01 -13.39 -13.15
CA GLY A 203 4.23 -12.19 -13.48
C GLY A 203 3.74 -12.15 -14.93
N ARG A 204 3.65 -13.31 -15.60
CA ARG A 204 3.27 -13.44 -17.01
C ARG A 204 2.39 -14.66 -17.25
N ALA A 205 1.74 -14.69 -18.41
CA ALA A 205 1.06 -15.90 -18.89
C ALA A 205 2.07 -16.98 -19.29
N SER A 206 1.65 -18.24 -19.23
CA SER A 206 2.46 -19.34 -19.74
C SER A 206 2.61 -19.27 -21.26
N ASP A 207 3.78 -19.70 -21.75
CA ASP A 207 3.96 -20.01 -23.17
C ASP A 207 3.52 -21.46 -23.46
N ALA A 208 3.17 -21.75 -24.71
CA ALA A 208 2.60 -23.05 -25.09
C ALA A 208 3.53 -24.23 -24.75
N GLN A 209 4.83 -24.08 -25.01
CA GLN A 209 5.80 -25.15 -24.80
C GLN A 209 6.07 -25.38 -23.31
N GLY A 210 6.28 -24.30 -22.55
CA GLY A 210 6.50 -24.35 -21.12
C GLY A 210 5.30 -24.96 -20.39
N LYS A 211 4.07 -24.56 -20.76
CA LYS A 211 2.85 -25.15 -20.22
C LYS A 211 2.75 -26.64 -20.54
N GLU A 212 2.99 -27.04 -21.78
CA GLU A 212 2.96 -28.44 -22.20
C GLU A 212 3.97 -29.28 -21.40
N ASN A 213 5.18 -28.78 -21.21
CA ASN A 213 6.21 -29.47 -20.43
C ASN A 213 5.75 -29.73 -18.99
N TRP A 214 5.25 -28.71 -18.27
CA TRP A 214 4.75 -28.88 -16.91
C TRP A 214 3.52 -29.79 -16.83
N MET A 215 2.63 -29.73 -17.82
CA MET A 215 1.49 -30.63 -17.93
C MET A 215 1.93 -32.08 -18.09
N ASN A 216 2.96 -32.34 -18.90
CA ASN A 216 3.51 -33.69 -19.08
C ASN A 216 4.11 -34.22 -17.77
N HIS A 217 4.80 -33.39 -16.98
CA HIS A 217 5.28 -33.78 -15.65
C HIS A 217 4.12 -34.20 -14.73
N LEU A 218 3.08 -33.39 -14.64
CA LEU A 218 1.91 -33.69 -13.80
C LEU A 218 1.16 -34.94 -14.27
N ASN A 219 1.02 -35.13 -15.59
CA ASN A 219 0.36 -36.31 -16.17
C ASN A 219 1.19 -37.59 -16.01
N ALA A 220 2.52 -37.48 -15.89
CA ALA A 220 3.42 -38.58 -15.56
C ALA A 220 3.43 -38.95 -14.07
N GLY A 221 2.66 -38.25 -13.23
CA GLY A 221 2.51 -38.54 -11.80
C GLY A 221 3.43 -37.74 -10.87
N HIS A 222 4.17 -36.75 -11.38
CA HIS A 222 4.88 -35.81 -10.51
C HIS A 222 3.90 -34.95 -9.72
N THR A 223 4.34 -34.54 -8.54
CA THR A 223 3.58 -33.75 -7.59
C THR A 223 3.54 -32.27 -7.97
N ARG A 224 2.50 -31.57 -7.51
CA ARG A 224 2.43 -30.10 -7.57
C ARG A 224 3.57 -29.43 -6.81
N GLN A 225 4.13 -30.09 -5.80
CA GLN A 225 5.31 -29.60 -5.08
C GLN A 225 6.57 -29.63 -5.94
N GLU A 226 6.76 -30.65 -6.77
CA GLU A 226 7.87 -30.68 -7.74
C GLU A 226 7.72 -29.57 -8.78
N VAL A 227 6.52 -29.34 -9.31
CA VAL A 227 6.26 -28.22 -10.23
C VAL A 227 6.51 -26.88 -9.52
N PHE A 228 5.96 -26.67 -8.32
CA PHE A 228 6.21 -25.48 -7.52
C PHE A 228 7.71 -25.22 -7.33
N ASN A 229 8.49 -26.24 -6.97
CA ASN A 229 9.94 -26.09 -6.80
C ASN A 229 10.61 -25.69 -8.12
N GLY A 230 10.16 -26.24 -9.25
CA GLY A 230 10.65 -25.85 -10.57
C GLY A 230 10.49 -24.35 -10.87
N PHE A 231 9.39 -23.72 -10.47
CA PHE A 231 9.21 -22.27 -10.59
C PHE A 231 9.98 -21.51 -9.51
N ALA A 232 9.86 -21.93 -8.24
CA ALA A 232 10.41 -21.24 -7.09
C ALA A 232 11.94 -21.29 -7.00
N ASP A 233 12.58 -22.24 -7.67
CA ASP A 233 14.03 -22.38 -7.75
C ASP A 233 14.58 -21.96 -9.13
N SER A 234 13.74 -21.37 -9.99
CA SER A 234 14.17 -20.90 -11.31
C SER A 234 15.01 -19.62 -11.22
N ASP A 235 15.97 -19.49 -12.13
CA ASP A 235 16.76 -18.26 -12.29
C ASP A 235 15.86 -17.04 -12.59
N GLU A 236 14.74 -17.25 -13.29
CA GLU A 236 13.77 -16.19 -13.59
C GLU A 236 13.10 -15.68 -12.31
N PHE A 237 12.66 -16.57 -11.43
CA PHE A 237 12.10 -16.18 -10.14
C PHE A 237 13.16 -15.53 -9.24
N ALA A 238 14.40 -16.03 -9.23
CA ALA A 238 15.50 -15.42 -8.49
C ALA A 238 15.79 -13.99 -8.99
N ALA A 239 15.78 -13.76 -10.30
CA ALA A 239 15.96 -12.43 -10.89
C ALA A 239 14.82 -11.47 -10.53
N ILE A 240 13.57 -11.97 -10.53
CA ILE A 240 12.40 -11.18 -10.12
C ILE A 240 12.47 -10.84 -8.63
N ALA A 241 12.79 -11.81 -7.76
CA ALA A 241 12.95 -11.57 -6.33
C ALA A 241 14.03 -10.49 -6.07
N ALA A 242 15.17 -10.59 -6.77
CA ALA A 242 16.26 -9.62 -6.65
C ALA A 242 15.87 -8.20 -7.08
N GLN A 243 14.98 -8.03 -8.06
CA GLN A 243 14.46 -6.71 -8.45
C GLN A 243 13.69 -6.02 -7.32
N PHE A 244 13.11 -6.82 -6.42
CA PHE A 244 12.34 -6.34 -5.26
C PHE A 244 13.16 -6.38 -3.96
N GLY A 245 14.48 -6.57 -4.05
CA GLY A 245 15.38 -6.58 -2.89
C GLY A 245 15.27 -7.83 -2.01
N LEU A 246 14.72 -8.92 -2.54
CA LEU A 246 14.46 -10.19 -1.84
C LEU A 246 15.47 -11.29 -2.19
#